data_AF-A0A3M7TEH0-F1
#
_entry.id   AF-A0A3M7TEH0-F1
#
_cell.length_a   1.000
_cell.length_b   1.000
_cell.length_c   1.000
_cell.angle_alpha   90.00
_cell.angle_beta   90.00
_cell.angle_gamma   90.00
#
_symmetry.space_group_name_H-M   'P 1'
#
loop_
_entity.id
_entity.type
_entity.pdbx_description
1 polymer ?
#
loop_
_entity_poly.entity_id
_entity_poly.type
_entity_poly.pdbx_seq_one_letter_code
_entity_poly.pdbx_strand_id
1 'polypeptide(L)'
;MKLTRHNNIKKLLFVVPLVIGSYFNAQVRIGDSNANSSAANSSAFIDASSNPAYNGSNNKGKGLLYPRTDLTLFDTFGQAPYGIPSNYPTYYDGFMVFNTATSGVAGIGTTEGGALTAGYWYYDNKTTSINGGTWKPVGGSGASPKVDILTTETMTNTLVNSAQVFAIKGSFTATGASTAVNIPAPTGMTSLYSITIYKAGTGTVFSRDLYSYDVVATPGNAITGSPTMSIVYPSGTYDYVLEYLK
;
A
#
# COMPACT_ATOMS: atom_id res chain seq x y z
N MET A 1 35.82 -32.71 64.85
CA MET A 1 34.65 -32.74 63.94
C MET A 1 34.65 -31.43 63.15
N LYS A 2 35.21 -31.47 61.94
CA LYS A 2 35.68 -30.31 61.16
C LYS A 2 34.51 -29.49 60.58
N LEU A 3 34.62 -28.16 60.65
CA LEU A 3 33.75 -27.20 59.97
C LEU A 3 33.86 -27.39 58.44
N THR A 4 33.06 -28.29 57.86
CA THR A 4 32.88 -28.38 56.40
C THR A 4 31.65 -27.61 55.91
N ARG A 5 30.82 -27.10 56.84
CA ARG A 5 29.54 -26.45 56.53
C ARG A 5 29.67 -25.02 55.98
N HIS A 6 30.72 -24.28 56.35
CA HIS A 6 30.88 -22.85 55.98
C HIS A 6 31.32 -22.62 54.52
N ASN A 7 32.06 -23.55 53.91
CA ASN A 7 32.53 -23.39 52.52
C ASN A 7 31.41 -23.60 51.47
N ASN A 8 30.39 -24.37 51.81
CA ASN A 8 29.25 -24.62 50.89
C ASN A 8 28.25 -23.45 50.88
N ILE A 9 28.08 -22.75 52.01
CA ILE A 9 27.24 -21.55 52.11
C ILE A 9 27.77 -20.42 51.22
N LYS A 10 29.10 -20.20 51.21
CA LYS A 10 29.72 -19.16 50.35
C LYS A 10 29.55 -19.47 48.85
N LYS A 11 29.61 -20.75 48.44
CA LYS A 11 29.35 -21.16 47.06
C LYS A 11 27.87 -21.00 46.67
N LEU A 12 26.95 -21.29 47.59
CA LEU A 12 25.52 -21.11 47.39
C LEU A 12 25.15 -19.63 47.14
N LEU A 13 25.81 -18.70 47.85
CA LEU A 13 25.65 -17.25 47.69
C LEU A 13 25.99 -16.73 46.28
N PHE A 14 26.86 -17.42 45.53
CA PHE A 14 27.21 -17.04 44.14
C PHE A 14 26.34 -17.74 43.08
N VAL A 15 25.71 -18.87 43.40
CA VAL A 15 24.84 -19.62 42.46
C VAL A 15 23.41 -19.06 42.45
N VAL A 16 22.91 -18.61 43.59
CA VAL A 16 21.54 -18.06 43.71
C VAL A 16 21.28 -16.85 42.79
N PRO A 17 22.18 -15.85 42.66
CA PRO A 17 21.99 -14.74 41.72
C PRO A 17 22.00 -15.17 40.26
N LEU A 18 22.76 -16.23 39.92
CA LEU A 18 22.88 -16.75 38.55
C LEU A 18 21.58 -17.44 38.10
N VAL A 19 20.90 -18.14 39.02
CA VAL A 19 19.60 -18.81 38.76
C VAL A 19 18.44 -17.81 38.76
N ILE A 20 18.51 -16.75 39.57
CA ILE A 20 17.50 -15.67 39.54
C ILE A 20 17.65 -14.80 38.29
N GLY A 21 18.89 -14.59 37.80
CA GLY A 21 19.18 -13.84 36.58
C GLY A 21 18.64 -14.46 35.29
N SER A 22 18.40 -15.77 35.27
CA SER A 22 17.82 -16.48 34.11
C SER A 22 16.31 -16.29 33.92
N TYR A 23 15.61 -15.57 34.81
CA TYR A 23 14.17 -15.30 34.69
C TYR A 23 13.83 -13.95 34.04
N PHE A 24 14.82 -13.14 33.65
CA PHE A 24 14.56 -11.88 32.95
C PHE A 24 14.34 -12.12 31.45
N ASN A 25 13.10 -12.47 31.08
CA ASN A 25 12.65 -12.31 29.70
C ASN A 25 12.21 -10.85 29.51
N ALA A 26 12.93 -10.09 28.68
CA ALA A 26 12.39 -8.83 28.16
C ALA A 26 11.33 -9.15 27.09
N GLN A 27 10.10 -9.46 27.50
CA GLN A 27 8.94 -9.37 26.62
C GLN A 27 8.23 -8.05 26.93
N VAL A 28 8.26 -7.07 26.02
CA VAL A 28 7.46 -5.86 26.20
C VAL A 28 6.03 -6.14 25.75
N ARG A 29 5.14 -6.29 26.74
CA ARG A 29 3.69 -6.07 26.61
C ARG A 29 3.32 -4.96 27.58
N ILE A 30 2.70 -3.86 27.14
CA ILE A 30 2.23 -2.85 28.12
C ILE A 30 0.84 -2.35 27.76
N GLY A 31 -0.09 -2.60 28.66
CA GLY A 31 -1.31 -1.85 28.94
C GLY A 31 -1.64 -2.30 30.36
N ASP A 32 -1.66 -1.36 31.31
CA ASP A 32 -1.77 -1.63 32.76
C ASP A 32 -0.58 -2.39 33.42
N SER A 33 0.64 -1.86 33.25
CA SER A 33 1.83 -2.34 33.98
C SER A 33 2.13 -1.48 35.21
N ASN A 34 2.18 -2.09 36.40
CA ASN A 34 2.53 -1.43 37.66
C ASN A 34 3.97 -0.83 37.67
N ALA A 35 4.79 -1.16 36.67
CA ALA A 35 6.14 -0.61 36.51
C ALA A 35 6.13 0.83 35.95
N ASN A 36 4.99 1.31 35.43
CA ASN A 36 4.80 2.71 35.04
C ASN A 36 3.37 3.16 35.42
N SER A 37 3.22 3.71 36.63
CA SER A 37 1.93 4.16 37.19
C SER A 37 1.24 5.26 36.37
N SER A 38 1.94 5.90 35.43
CA SER A 38 1.39 6.91 34.54
C SER A 38 0.51 6.33 33.41
N ALA A 39 0.58 5.02 33.15
CA ALA A 39 -0.05 4.38 32.00
C ALA A 39 -1.16 3.37 32.35
N ALA A 40 -1.51 3.22 33.62
CA ALA A 40 -2.48 2.21 34.11
C ALA A 40 -3.87 2.31 33.44
N ASN A 41 -4.27 3.50 32.99
CA ASN A 41 -5.54 3.74 32.30
C ASN A 41 -5.37 4.38 30.91
N SER A 42 -4.20 4.21 30.28
CA SER A 42 -3.96 4.74 28.93
C SER A 42 -4.62 3.86 27.88
N SER A 43 -5.24 4.46 26.85
CA SER A 43 -5.68 3.73 25.65
C SER A 43 -4.51 3.27 24.77
N ALA A 44 -3.31 3.85 24.96
CA ALA A 44 -2.13 3.45 24.23
C ALA A 44 -1.45 2.26 24.92
N PHE A 45 -1.26 1.18 24.18
CA PHE A 45 -0.43 0.05 24.62
C PHE A 45 1.03 0.51 24.82
N ILE A 46 1.64 1.10 23.79
CA ILE A 46 2.98 1.68 23.91
C ILE A 46 2.91 3.19 23.74
N ASP A 47 3.20 3.93 24.81
CA ASP A 47 3.49 5.36 24.74
C ASP A 47 5.01 5.59 24.71
N ALA A 48 5.56 5.72 23.50
CA ALA A 48 6.97 6.05 23.28
C ALA A 48 7.24 7.57 23.28
N SER A 49 6.22 8.41 23.48
CA SER A 49 6.31 9.87 23.39
C SER A 49 6.54 10.55 24.74
N SER A 50 6.08 9.94 25.84
CA SER A 50 6.14 10.55 27.18
C SER A 50 7.50 10.39 27.87
N ASN A 51 8.58 10.87 27.25
CA ASN A 51 9.91 10.92 27.85
C ASN A 51 10.52 12.33 27.75
N PRO A 52 10.58 13.12 28.85
CA PRO A 52 11.10 14.49 28.84
C PRO A 52 12.52 14.64 28.29
N ALA A 53 13.38 13.63 28.47
CA ALA A 53 14.76 13.65 27.95
C ALA A 53 14.82 13.47 26.42
N TYR A 54 13.82 12.82 25.82
CA TYR A 54 13.72 12.64 24.37
C TYR A 54 12.90 13.74 23.71
N ASN A 55 11.96 14.36 24.44
CA ASN A 55 11.10 15.42 23.93
C ASN A 55 11.89 16.66 23.48
N GLY A 56 12.94 17.02 24.21
CA GLY A 56 13.85 18.11 23.83
C GLY A 56 14.91 17.74 22.78
N SER A 57 14.96 16.49 22.30
CA SER A 57 15.97 16.01 21.36
C SER A 57 15.37 15.81 19.98
N ASN A 58 16.04 16.29 18.93
CA ASN A 58 15.64 16.04 17.54
C ASN A 58 15.90 14.60 17.07
N ASN A 59 16.81 13.87 17.73
CA ASN A 59 17.38 12.63 17.18
C ASN A 59 17.13 11.39 18.04
N LYS A 60 16.54 11.51 19.23
CA LYS A 60 16.33 10.40 20.17
C LYS A 60 14.85 10.08 20.31
N GLY A 61 14.51 8.78 20.23
CA GLY A 61 13.14 8.29 20.47
C GLY A 61 12.11 8.83 19.47
N LYS A 62 12.41 8.81 18.17
CA LYS A 62 11.57 9.44 17.13
C LYS A 62 10.85 8.45 16.20
N GLY A 63 11.02 7.15 16.40
CA GLY A 63 10.37 6.16 15.56
C GLY A 63 10.48 4.74 16.11
N LEU A 64 9.82 3.82 15.40
CA LEU A 64 9.85 2.39 15.64
C LEU A 64 10.58 1.71 14.48
N LEU A 65 11.50 0.80 14.80
CA LEU A 65 12.09 -0.08 13.81
C LEU A 65 11.26 -1.34 13.70
N TYR A 66 10.83 -1.66 12.48
CA TYR A 66 10.10 -2.88 12.17
C TYR A 66 11.05 -3.99 11.72
N PRO A 67 10.73 -5.26 12.03
CA PRO A 67 11.45 -6.40 11.47
C PRO A 67 11.43 -6.36 9.94
N ARG A 68 12.58 -6.66 9.34
CA ARG A 68 12.73 -6.84 7.89
C ARG A 68 12.61 -8.32 7.56
N THR A 69 11.85 -8.65 6.52
CA THR A 69 11.71 -10.03 6.05
C THR A 69 11.55 -10.07 4.54
N ASP A 70 11.87 -11.20 3.93
CA ASP A 70 11.44 -11.50 2.56
C ASP A 70 10.15 -12.31 2.64
N LEU A 71 9.02 -11.70 2.27
CA LEU A 71 7.72 -12.37 2.36
C LEU A 71 7.59 -13.54 1.39
N THR A 72 8.40 -13.63 0.33
CA THR A 72 8.42 -14.82 -0.55
C THR A 72 9.01 -16.04 0.14
N LEU A 73 9.90 -15.82 1.12
CA LEU A 73 10.57 -16.86 1.90
C LEU A 73 9.93 -17.05 3.29
N PHE A 74 9.02 -16.17 3.68
CA PHE A 74 8.27 -16.28 4.94
C PHE A 74 7.15 -17.31 4.77
N ASP A 75 7.42 -18.56 5.16
CA ASP A 75 6.57 -19.72 4.91
C ASP A 75 5.78 -20.19 6.15
N THR A 76 6.15 -19.72 7.34
CA THR A 76 5.50 -20.14 8.58
C THR A 76 5.51 -19.05 9.65
N PHE A 77 4.38 -18.90 10.34
CA PHE A 77 4.36 -18.23 11.63
C PHE A 77 4.87 -19.19 12.71
N GLY A 78 5.65 -18.67 13.66
CA GLY A 78 6.17 -19.45 14.78
C GLY A 78 5.27 -19.43 16.02
N GLN A 79 5.57 -20.34 16.97
CA GLN A 79 5.03 -20.38 18.33
C GLN A 79 3.54 -20.80 18.45
N ALA A 80 3.14 -21.86 17.75
CA ALA A 80 1.86 -22.53 18.01
C ALA A 80 1.71 -22.95 19.50
N PRO A 81 0.49 -23.03 20.06
CA PRO A 81 -0.82 -22.93 19.41
C PRO A 81 -1.27 -21.48 19.12
N TYR A 82 -2.07 -21.30 18.06
CA TYR A 82 -2.66 -20.02 17.65
C TYR A 82 -4.13 -19.91 18.02
N GLY A 83 -4.66 -18.69 18.13
CA GLY A 83 -6.09 -18.46 18.35
C GLY A 83 -6.56 -18.65 19.79
N ILE A 84 -5.63 -18.76 20.74
CA ILE A 84 -5.98 -18.85 22.16
C ILE A 84 -5.83 -17.48 22.84
N PRO A 85 -6.59 -17.18 23.91
CA PRO A 85 -6.59 -15.85 24.54
C PRO A 85 -5.21 -15.34 24.97
N SER A 86 -4.31 -16.24 25.38
CA SER A 86 -2.97 -15.88 25.87
C SER A 86 -1.89 -15.86 24.77
N ASN A 87 -2.19 -16.33 23.56
CA ASN A 87 -1.22 -16.49 22.47
C ASN A 87 -1.88 -16.30 21.10
N TYR A 88 -1.62 -15.13 20.49
CA TYR A 88 -2.09 -14.76 19.15
C TYR A 88 -3.58 -15.08 18.91
N PRO A 89 -4.51 -14.51 19.72
CA PRO A 89 -5.94 -14.82 19.64
C PRO A 89 -6.56 -14.49 18.28
N THR A 90 -5.93 -13.59 17.53
CA THR A 90 -6.38 -13.15 16.20
C THR A 90 -5.51 -13.69 15.06
N TYR A 91 -4.78 -14.79 15.28
CA TYR A 91 -3.98 -15.45 14.22
C TYR A 91 -3.06 -14.49 13.46
N TYR A 92 -2.37 -13.61 14.20
CA TYR A 92 -1.49 -12.57 13.68
C TYR A 92 -2.16 -11.49 12.80
N ASP A 93 -3.48 -11.31 12.89
CA ASP A 93 -4.16 -10.15 12.28
C ASP A 93 -3.52 -8.83 12.75
N GLY A 94 -3.12 -8.00 11.80
CA GLY A 94 -2.39 -6.76 12.04
C GLY A 94 -0.87 -6.90 12.19
N PHE A 95 -0.29 -8.10 12.01
CA PHE A 95 1.16 -8.29 12.05
C PHE A 95 1.86 -7.53 10.92
N MET A 96 2.84 -6.69 11.25
CA MET A 96 3.47 -5.76 10.32
C MET A 96 4.98 -5.98 10.21
N VAL A 97 5.49 -5.91 8.99
CA VAL A 97 6.91 -6.06 8.66
C VAL A 97 7.32 -5.08 7.55
N PHE A 98 8.62 -4.88 7.39
CA PHE A 98 9.18 -4.32 6.16
C PHE A 98 9.60 -5.47 5.22
N ASN A 99 8.86 -5.65 4.13
CA ASN A 99 9.18 -6.63 3.09
C ASN A 99 10.36 -6.15 2.23
N THR A 100 11.31 -7.05 1.96
CA THR A 100 12.45 -6.78 1.07
C THR A 100 12.27 -7.30 -0.35
N ALA A 101 11.32 -8.20 -0.60
CA ALA A 101 11.07 -8.72 -1.94
C ALA A 101 10.53 -7.63 -2.86
N THR A 102 11.00 -7.58 -4.11
CA THR A 102 10.54 -6.63 -5.13
C THR A 102 9.58 -7.24 -6.15
N SER A 103 9.31 -8.54 -6.04
CA SER A 103 8.42 -9.31 -6.92
C SER A 103 7.99 -10.62 -6.23
N GLY A 104 7.09 -11.38 -6.88
CA GLY A 104 6.62 -12.67 -6.38
C GLY A 104 5.43 -12.55 -5.44
N VAL A 105 5.02 -13.66 -4.83
CA VAL A 105 3.91 -13.71 -3.87
C VAL A 105 4.41 -14.17 -2.51
N ALA A 106 3.67 -13.85 -1.46
CA ALA A 106 3.96 -14.30 -0.11
C ALA A 106 3.95 -15.83 -0.01
N GLY A 107 4.90 -16.38 0.76
CA GLY A 107 5.00 -17.82 1.02
C GLY A 107 3.87 -18.37 1.89
N ILE A 108 3.18 -17.50 2.62
CA ILE A 108 2.02 -17.81 3.47
C ILE A 108 0.88 -16.81 3.23
N GLY A 109 -0.36 -17.32 3.21
CA GLY A 109 -1.53 -16.52 2.88
C GLY A 109 -1.58 -16.11 1.41
N THR A 110 -2.29 -15.03 1.12
CA THR A 110 -2.37 -14.44 -0.23
C THR A 110 -1.69 -13.08 -0.30
N THR A 111 -1.41 -12.58 -1.50
CA THR A 111 -0.78 -11.26 -1.70
C THR A 111 -1.76 -10.32 -2.40
N GLU A 112 -2.10 -9.21 -1.75
CA GLU A 112 -2.94 -8.17 -2.35
C GLU A 112 -2.22 -7.51 -3.54
N GLY A 113 -2.94 -7.33 -4.65
CA GLY A 113 -2.36 -6.82 -5.89
C GLY A 113 -1.55 -7.84 -6.69
N GLY A 114 -1.46 -9.11 -6.24
CA GLY A 114 -0.88 -10.22 -6.99
C GLY A 114 0.66 -10.25 -7.05
N ALA A 115 1.35 -9.20 -6.61
CA ALA A 115 2.80 -9.17 -6.51
C ALA A 115 3.29 -8.33 -5.33
N LEU A 116 4.34 -8.80 -4.66
CA LEU A 116 5.03 -8.11 -3.59
C LEU A 116 5.92 -6.98 -4.14
N THR A 117 6.07 -5.94 -3.32
CA THR A 117 7.02 -4.84 -3.52
C THR A 117 7.78 -4.56 -2.23
N ALA A 118 8.94 -3.92 -2.34
CA ALA A 118 9.69 -3.52 -1.16
C ALA A 118 8.94 -2.42 -0.41
N GLY A 119 8.77 -2.56 0.90
CA GLY A 119 8.04 -1.60 1.72
C GLY A 119 7.37 -2.21 2.94
N TYR A 120 6.50 -1.45 3.59
CA TYR A 120 5.75 -1.94 4.74
C TYR A 120 4.53 -2.75 4.30
N TRP A 121 4.35 -3.91 4.91
CA TRP A 121 3.22 -4.81 4.68
C TRP A 121 2.63 -5.25 6.02
N TYR A 122 1.33 -5.45 6.05
CA TYR A 122 0.64 -6.05 7.20
C TYR A 122 -0.19 -7.26 6.78
N TYR A 123 -0.35 -8.21 7.71
CA TYR A 123 -1.15 -9.41 7.53
C TYR A 123 -2.59 -9.14 7.97
N ASP A 124 -3.53 -9.12 7.02
CA ASP A 124 -4.96 -8.98 7.28
C ASP A 124 -5.59 -10.37 7.34
N ASN A 125 -5.92 -10.82 8.55
CA ASN A 125 -6.46 -12.16 8.77
C ASN A 125 -7.76 -12.11 9.57
N LYS A 126 -8.88 -12.07 8.86
CA LYS A 126 -10.23 -12.12 9.45
C LYS A 126 -10.76 -13.54 9.64
N THR A 127 -9.92 -14.55 9.41
CA THR A 127 -10.29 -15.96 9.49
C THR A 127 -9.86 -16.57 10.83
N THR A 128 -10.26 -17.83 11.05
CA THR A 128 -9.81 -18.65 12.19
C THR A 128 -8.62 -19.56 11.83
N SER A 129 -7.96 -19.31 10.69
CA SER A 129 -6.80 -20.08 10.22
C SER A 129 -5.57 -19.19 10.15
N ILE A 130 -4.43 -19.68 10.64
CA ILE A 130 -3.15 -18.97 10.58
C ILE A 130 -2.68 -18.67 9.15
N ASN A 131 -3.10 -19.48 8.17
CA ASN A 131 -2.75 -19.30 6.75
C ASN A 131 -3.86 -18.60 5.94
N GLY A 132 -4.98 -18.23 6.57
CA GLY A 132 -6.15 -17.72 5.87
C GLY A 132 -6.11 -16.23 5.52
N GLY A 133 -5.08 -15.50 5.95
CA GLY A 133 -4.96 -14.05 5.74
C GLY A 133 -4.34 -13.63 4.41
N THR A 134 -4.40 -12.32 4.16
CA THR A 134 -3.84 -11.64 3.00
C THR A 134 -2.80 -10.62 3.44
N TRP A 135 -1.62 -10.66 2.85
CA TRP A 135 -0.62 -9.61 2.97
C TRP A 135 -1.05 -8.40 2.16
N LYS A 136 -1.11 -7.25 2.83
CA LYS A 136 -1.51 -5.96 2.26
C LYS A 136 -0.40 -4.93 2.43
N PRO A 137 -0.05 -4.17 1.39
CA PRO A 137 0.93 -3.11 1.51
C PRO A 137 0.34 -1.90 2.26
N VAL A 138 1.12 -1.32 3.16
CA VAL A 138 0.78 -0.05 3.80
C VAL A 138 0.97 1.06 2.76
N GLY A 139 -0.15 1.56 2.23
CA GLY A 139 -0.17 2.50 1.10
C GLY A 139 -0.95 2.01 -0.13
N GLY A 140 -1.55 0.81 -0.07
CA GLY A 140 -2.37 0.24 -1.15
C GLY A 140 -1.55 -0.58 -2.16
N SER A 141 -2.21 -1.52 -2.84
CA SER A 141 -1.58 -2.36 -3.87
C SER A 141 -0.96 -1.48 -4.95
N GLY A 142 0.36 -1.60 -5.14
CA GLY A 142 1.08 -0.84 -6.16
C GLY A 142 1.38 0.62 -5.80
N ALA A 143 1.56 0.95 -4.51
CA ALA A 143 1.79 2.28 -3.90
C ALA A 143 2.75 3.26 -4.62
N SER A 144 2.35 3.68 -5.81
CA SER A 144 2.63 4.96 -6.41
C SER A 144 1.27 5.59 -6.67
N PRO A 145 0.91 6.72 -6.02
CA PRO A 145 -0.31 7.46 -6.36
C PRO A 145 -0.29 8.03 -7.78
N LYS A 146 0.81 7.84 -8.51
CA LYS A 146 0.99 8.27 -9.89
C LYS A 146 0.28 7.28 -10.81
N VAL A 147 -0.70 7.79 -11.55
CA VAL A 147 -1.29 7.09 -12.69
C VAL A 147 -0.41 7.41 -13.90
N ASP A 148 0.15 6.38 -14.54
CA ASP A 148 0.87 6.50 -15.80
C ASP A 148 -0.02 6.00 -16.95
N ILE A 149 -0.46 6.92 -17.81
CA ILE A 149 -1.42 6.62 -18.86
C ILE A 149 -0.68 6.19 -20.12
N LEU A 150 -0.84 4.91 -20.45
CA LEU A 150 -0.15 4.24 -21.56
C LEU A 150 -1.03 4.17 -22.82
N THR A 151 -0.46 3.67 -23.91
CA THR A 151 -1.22 3.31 -25.12
C THR A 151 -2.06 2.04 -24.96
N THR A 152 -1.89 1.35 -23.84
CA THR A 152 -2.78 0.30 -23.36
C THR A 152 -3.67 0.85 -22.25
N GLU A 153 -4.83 0.22 -22.07
CA GLU A 153 -5.76 0.59 -21.00
C GLU A 153 -5.07 0.63 -19.63
N THR A 154 -5.31 1.72 -18.91
CA THR A 154 -4.78 2.00 -17.58
C THR A 154 -5.94 2.24 -16.62
N MET A 155 -5.94 1.58 -15.47
CA MET A 155 -6.89 1.87 -14.40
C MET A 155 -6.51 3.17 -13.67
N THR A 156 -7.46 4.09 -13.51
CA THR A 156 -7.19 5.36 -12.80
C THR A 156 -7.54 5.27 -11.31
N ASN A 157 -7.17 6.29 -10.54
CA ASN A 157 -7.60 6.46 -9.15
C ASN A 157 -8.97 7.16 -9.04
N THR A 158 -9.74 7.22 -10.13
CA THR A 158 -11.04 7.90 -10.19
C THR A 158 -12.17 6.87 -10.28
N LEU A 159 -13.17 7.04 -9.41
CA LEU A 159 -14.44 6.33 -9.49
C LEU A 159 -15.56 7.34 -9.75
N VAL A 160 -16.54 6.97 -10.56
CA VAL A 160 -17.78 7.74 -10.76
C VAL A 160 -18.95 6.83 -10.42
N ASN A 161 -19.71 7.18 -9.38
CA ASN A 161 -20.81 6.34 -8.88
C ASN A 161 -20.36 4.88 -8.64
N SER A 162 -19.18 4.70 -8.04
CA SER A 162 -18.55 3.39 -7.80
C SER A 162 -18.13 2.60 -9.05
N ALA A 163 -18.28 3.16 -10.25
CA ALA A 163 -17.75 2.58 -11.47
C ALA A 163 -16.31 3.06 -11.72
N GLN A 164 -15.45 2.15 -12.18
CA GLN A 164 -14.05 2.39 -12.44
C GLN A 164 -13.86 3.25 -13.71
N VAL A 165 -13.10 4.35 -13.60
CA VAL A 165 -12.64 5.11 -14.78
C VAL A 165 -11.33 4.53 -15.28
N PHE A 166 -11.29 4.22 -16.58
CA PHE A 166 -10.12 3.76 -17.31
C PHE A 166 -9.56 4.90 -18.16
N ALA A 167 -8.28 4.83 -18.51
CA ALA A 167 -7.60 5.80 -19.36
C ALA A 167 -6.75 5.13 -20.43
N ILE A 168 -6.64 5.76 -21.60
CA ILE A 168 -5.72 5.36 -22.66
C ILE A 168 -5.13 6.60 -23.35
N LYS A 169 -3.88 6.51 -23.79
CA LYS A 169 -3.24 7.50 -24.66
C LYS A 169 -3.29 7.05 -26.11
N GLY A 170 -3.55 7.97 -27.02
CA GLY A 170 -3.44 7.75 -28.45
C GLY A 170 -3.06 9.02 -29.20
N SER A 171 -3.15 8.98 -30.52
CA SER A 171 -2.98 10.15 -31.37
C SER A 171 -3.95 10.12 -32.56
N PHE A 172 -4.24 11.30 -33.11
CA PHE A 172 -5.00 11.43 -34.36
C PHE A 172 -4.36 12.50 -35.26
N THR A 173 -4.71 12.46 -36.55
CA THR A 173 -4.29 13.48 -37.52
C THR A 173 -5.49 14.35 -37.90
N ALA A 174 -5.34 15.67 -37.78
CA ALA A 174 -6.27 16.63 -38.35
C ALA A 174 -5.81 17.03 -39.74
N THR A 175 -6.74 17.21 -40.68
CA THR A 175 -6.43 17.59 -42.07
C THR A 175 -6.36 19.09 -42.30
N GLY A 176 -6.81 19.91 -41.35
CA GLY A 176 -7.02 21.34 -41.57
C GLY A 176 -8.27 21.70 -42.37
N ALA A 177 -9.10 20.72 -42.75
CA ALA A 177 -10.28 20.92 -43.60
C ALA A 177 -11.58 20.36 -43.02
N SER A 178 -11.53 19.58 -41.94
CA SER A 178 -12.68 18.92 -41.33
C SER A 178 -12.69 19.14 -39.82
N THR A 179 -13.89 19.23 -39.24
CA THR A 179 -14.12 19.19 -37.79
C THR A 179 -14.19 17.75 -37.26
N ALA A 180 -14.33 16.77 -38.15
CA ALA A 180 -14.32 15.36 -37.80
C ALA A 180 -12.90 14.81 -37.76
N VAL A 181 -12.57 14.10 -36.67
CA VAL A 181 -11.30 13.41 -36.45
C VAL A 181 -11.57 11.95 -36.02
N ASN A 182 -10.55 11.11 -36.07
CA ASN A 182 -10.65 9.70 -35.66
C ASN A 182 -9.99 9.50 -34.29
N ILE A 183 -10.79 9.26 -33.26
CA ILE A 183 -10.34 8.95 -31.90
C ILE A 183 -11.01 7.63 -31.48
N PRO A 184 -10.51 6.46 -31.92
CA PRO A 184 -11.22 5.19 -31.79
C PRO A 184 -11.64 4.88 -30.35
N ALA A 185 -12.90 4.46 -30.17
CA ALA A 185 -13.38 4.03 -28.86
C ALA A 185 -12.64 2.74 -28.40
N PRO A 186 -12.08 2.72 -27.18
CA PRO A 186 -11.49 1.52 -26.62
C PRO A 186 -12.50 0.38 -26.47
N THR A 187 -12.03 -0.86 -26.52
CA THR A 187 -12.89 -2.05 -26.42
C THR A 187 -13.66 -2.06 -25.09
N GLY A 188 -14.98 -2.16 -25.18
CA GLY A 188 -15.88 -2.20 -24.02
C GLY A 188 -16.20 -0.84 -23.41
N MET A 189 -15.72 0.28 -24.01
CA MET A 189 -16.13 1.62 -23.61
C MET A 189 -17.66 1.76 -23.72
N THR A 190 -18.31 2.24 -22.66
CA THR A 190 -19.74 2.53 -22.63
C THR A 190 -20.03 4.02 -22.65
N SER A 191 -19.13 4.84 -22.08
CA SER A 191 -19.27 6.29 -22.09
C SER A 191 -17.93 7.01 -21.95
N LEU A 192 -17.85 8.21 -22.54
CA LEU A 192 -16.75 9.14 -22.37
C LEU A 192 -16.86 9.81 -20.99
N TYR A 193 -15.80 9.73 -20.19
CA TYR A 193 -15.67 10.47 -18.94
C TYR A 193 -14.98 11.82 -19.18
N SER A 194 -13.83 11.80 -19.86
CA SER A 194 -13.07 13.01 -20.16
C SER A 194 -12.13 12.80 -21.35
N ILE A 195 -11.70 13.90 -21.96
CA ILE A 195 -10.62 13.88 -22.94
C ILE A 195 -9.67 15.06 -22.69
N THR A 196 -8.38 14.83 -22.89
CA THR A 196 -7.39 15.90 -22.99
C THR A 196 -6.61 15.72 -24.28
N ILE A 197 -6.62 16.72 -25.15
CA ILE A 197 -5.90 16.73 -26.42
C ILE A 197 -4.68 17.65 -26.26
N TYR A 198 -3.54 17.22 -26.77
CA TYR A 198 -2.27 17.91 -26.71
C TYR A 198 -1.72 18.17 -28.12
N LYS A 199 -0.92 19.22 -28.26
CA LYS A 199 -0.02 19.32 -29.42
C LYS A 199 1.01 18.19 -29.34
N ALA A 200 1.14 17.42 -30.42
CA ALA A 200 1.93 16.19 -30.42
C ALA A 200 3.35 16.40 -29.89
N GLY A 201 3.78 15.52 -28.98
CA GLY A 201 5.14 15.51 -28.42
C GLY A 201 5.50 16.68 -27.50
N THR A 202 4.60 17.64 -27.26
CA THR A 202 4.91 18.83 -26.43
C THR A 202 4.35 18.76 -25.02
N GLY A 203 3.35 17.89 -24.76
CA GLY A 203 2.58 17.89 -23.52
C GLY A 203 1.75 19.16 -23.29
N THR A 204 1.71 20.09 -24.26
CA THR A 204 0.91 21.32 -24.17
C THR A 204 -0.55 20.99 -24.50
N VAL A 205 -1.45 21.24 -23.56
CA VAL A 205 -2.90 21.06 -23.77
C VAL A 205 -3.36 21.97 -24.90
N PHE A 206 -4.00 21.37 -25.89
CA PHE A 206 -4.63 22.05 -27.02
C PHE A 206 -6.14 22.25 -26.78
N SER A 207 -6.83 21.21 -26.29
CA SER A 207 -8.25 21.26 -25.97
C SER A 207 -8.59 20.19 -24.92
N ARG A 208 -9.71 20.38 -24.21
CA ARG A 208 -10.31 19.38 -23.31
C ARG A 208 -11.74 19.02 -23.70
N ASP A 209 -12.21 19.57 -24.82
CA ASP A 209 -13.61 19.47 -25.24
C ASP A 209 -13.72 18.79 -26.61
N LEU A 210 -14.82 18.06 -26.76
CA LEU A 210 -15.37 17.60 -28.04
C LEU A 210 -16.80 18.14 -28.16
N TYR A 211 -17.19 18.53 -29.38
CA TYR A 211 -18.58 18.89 -29.69
C TYR A 211 -19.48 17.66 -29.62
N SER A 212 -19.01 16.55 -30.17
CA SER A 212 -19.68 15.24 -30.08
C SER A 212 -18.67 14.10 -30.16
N TYR A 213 -19.04 12.97 -29.57
CA TYR A 213 -18.27 11.73 -29.60
C TYR A 213 -19.22 10.55 -29.75
N ASP A 214 -18.96 9.69 -30.73
CA ASP A 214 -19.66 8.43 -30.94
C ASP A 214 -18.78 7.26 -30.50
N VAL A 215 -19.35 6.34 -29.73
CA VAL A 215 -18.64 5.22 -29.10
C VAL A 215 -18.47 4.08 -30.09
N VAL A 216 -17.69 4.35 -31.14
CA VAL A 216 -17.39 3.42 -32.23
C VAL A 216 -15.88 3.45 -32.55
N ALA A 217 -15.37 2.35 -33.11
CA ALA A 217 -13.96 2.24 -33.50
C ALA A 217 -13.67 2.81 -34.90
N THR A 218 -14.66 3.39 -35.58
CA THR A 218 -14.58 3.81 -36.98
C THR A 218 -14.12 5.26 -37.15
N PRO A 219 -13.50 5.62 -38.28
CA PRO A 219 -13.11 7.00 -38.58
C PRO A 219 -14.25 8.01 -38.49
N GLY A 220 -13.94 9.22 -37.99
CA GLY A 220 -14.90 10.33 -37.91
C GLY A 220 -15.83 10.28 -36.69
N ASN A 221 -15.50 9.48 -35.69
CA ASN A 221 -16.29 9.30 -34.48
C ASN A 221 -16.18 10.45 -33.46
N ALA A 222 -15.32 11.43 -33.69
CA ALA A 222 -15.18 12.59 -32.83
C ALA A 222 -15.28 13.89 -33.63
N ILE A 223 -16.11 14.84 -33.16
CA ILE A 223 -16.19 16.20 -33.70
C ILE A 223 -15.49 17.14 -32.72
N THR A 224 -14.46 17.83 -33.18
CA THR A 224 -13.68 18.76 -32.35
C THR A 224 -14.44 20.07 -32.12
N GLY A 225 -14.30 20.63 -30.92
CA GLY A 225 -14.94 21.88 -30.52
C GLY A 225 -15.55 21.82 -29.13
N SER A 226 -16.32 22.84 -28.78
CA SER A 226 -17.11 22.91 -27.55
C SER A 226 -18.60 22.73 -27.88
N PRO A 227 -19.49 22.47 -26.90
CA PRO A 227 -20.91 22.18 -27.18
C PRO A 227 -21.66 23.19 -28.05
N THR A 228 -21.16 24.43 -28.16
CA THR A 228 -21.78 25.49 -28.97
C THR A 228 -21.09 25.75 -30.31
N MET A 229 -19.92 25.17 -30.56
CA MET A 229 -19.15 25.45 -31.79
C MET A 229 -18.17 24.30 -32.11
N SER A 230 -18.25 23.77 -33.32
CA SER A 230 -17.23 22.88 -33.86
C SER A 230 -16.05 23.68 -34.43
N ILE A 231 -14.84 23.12 -34.33
CA ILE A 231 -13.59 23.79 -34.69
C ILE A 231 -12.81 22.89 -35.64
N VAL A 232 -12.36 23.42 -36.77
CA VAL A 232 -11.41 22.73 -37.65
C VAL A 232 -10.02 22.91 -37.06
N TYR A 233 -9.41 21.82 -36.61
CA TYR A 233 -8.04 21.87 -36.09
C TYR A 233 -7.05 22.09 -37.23
N PRO A 234 -5.99 22.89 -37.03
CA PRO A 234 -4.90 23.01 -38.00
C PRO A 234 -4.35 21.64 -38.38
N SER A 235 -3.95 21.50 -39.65
CA SER A 235 -3.37 20.26 -40.15
C SER A 235 -2.16 19.85 -39.30
N GLY A 236 -2.15 18.59 -38.86
CA GLY A 236 -1.10 18.08 -37.98
C GLY A 236 -1.54 16.90 -37.12
N THR A 237 -0.61 16.40 -36.32
CA THR A 237 -0.84 15.30 -35.36
C THR A 237 -1.08 15.87 -33.96
N TYR A 238 -2.01 15.24 -33.25
CA TYR A 238 -2.35 15.58 -31.87
C TYR A 238 -2.35 14.32 -31.03
N ASP A 239 -1.78 14.40 -29.84
CA ASP A 239 -1.87 13.33 -28.85
C ASP A 239 -3.15 13.53 -28.03
N TYR A 240 -3.72 12.45 -27.52
CA TYR A 240 -4.85 12.54 -26.59
C TYR A 240 -4.70 11.57 -25.43
N VAL A 241 -5.29 11.93 -24.31
CA VAL A 241 -5.65 11.04 -23.21
C VAL A 241 -7.17 10.97 -23.19
N LEU A 242 -7.71 9.78 -23.33
CA LEU A 242 -9.14 9.48 -23.27
C LEU A 242 -9.42 8.75 -21.97
N GLU A 243 -10.33 9.28 -21.16
CA GLU A 243 -10.81 8.64 -19.94
C GLU A 243 -12.27 8.21 -20.12
N TYR A 244 -12.61 7.00 -19.67
CA TYR A 244 -13.88 6.37 -20.00
C TYR A 244 -14.35 5.37 -18.96
N LEU A 245 -15.65 5.06 -19.02
CA LEU A 245 -16.29 4.00 -18.25
C LEU A 245 -16.51 2.76 -19.13
N LYS A 246 -16.62 1.61 -18.48
CA LYS A 246 -17.00 0.32 -19.06
C LYS A 246 -18.21 -0.24 -18.33
#